data_AF-A0A7S2VTE6-F1
#
_entry.id   AF-A0A7S2VTE6-F1
#
_cell.length_a   1.000
_cell.length_b   1.000
_cell.length_c   1.000
_cell.angle_alpha   90.00
_cell.angle_beta   90.00
_cell.angle_gamma   90.00
#
_symmetry.space_group_name_H-M   'P 1'
#
loop_
_entity.id
_entity.type
_entity.pdbx_description
1 polymer ?
#
loop_
_entity_poly.entity_id
_entity_poly.type
_entity_poly.pdbx_seq_one_letter_code
_entity_poly.pdbx_strand_id
1 'polypeptide(L)'
;FILGQFDWKVIWQWLPPPARILEPHRYYTSNRDGMSVMAIQKCLWGQIDLPMVYLIETTQNEVIGGYSPFTFRTDARALASRDKSMAFVLRLRPAKVAYWWSGANKTFMDCT
;
A
#
# COMPACT_ATOMS: atom_id res chain seq x y z
N PHE A 1 6.99 -15.74 1.58
CA PHE A 1 6.54 -14.52 0.89
C PHE A 1 5.02 -14.55 0.86
N ILE A 2 4.34 -13.43 1.16
CA ILE A 2 2.86 -13.36 1.23
C ILE A 2 2.20 -13.53 -0.16
N LEU A 3 2.95 -13.21 -1.24
CA LEU A 3 2.49 -13.27 -2.62
C LEU A 3 3.12 -14.43 -3.39
N GLY A 4 2.30 -15.12 -4.19
CA GLY A 4 2.77 -15.91 -5.32
C GLY A 4 2.93 -15.08 -6.60
N GLN A 5 3.52 -15.67 -7.65
CA GLN A 5 3.71 -15.01 -8.95
C GLN A 5 2.38 -14.53 -9.57
N PHE A 6 1.32 -15.32 -9.41
CA PHE A 6 0.00 -14.97 -9.93
C PHE A 6 -0.62 -13.78 -9.20
N ASP A 7 -0.44 -13.68 -7.87
CA ASP A 7 -0.98 -12.58 -7.08
C ASP A 7 -0.32 -11.25 -7.46
N TRP A 8 0.99 -11.26 -7.68
CA TRP A 8 1.70 -10.07 -8.14
C TRP A 8 1.23 -9.61 -9.52
N LYS A 9 1.03 -10.52 -10.47
CA LYS A 9 0.49 -10.18 -11.80
C LYS A 9 -0.88 -9.50 -11.71
N VAL A 10 -1.72 -9.94 -10.78
CA VAL A 10 -3.05 -9.34 -10.56
C VAL A 10 -2.93 -7.94 -9.96
N ILE A 11 -2.10 -7.76 -8.93
CA ILE A 11 -1.83 -6.43 -8.38
C ILE A 11 -1.30 -5.50 -9.47
N TRP A 12 -0.35 -5.97 -10.27
CA TRP A 12 0.28 -5.20 -11.35
C TRP A 12 -0.74 -4.66 -12.36
N GLN A 13 -1.78 -5.42 -12.67
CA GLN A 13 -2.87 -4.98 -13.56
C GLN A 13 -3.72 -3.86 -12.95
N TRP A 14 -3.84 -3.80 -11.62
CA TRP A 14 -4.58 -2.76 -10.91
C TRP A 14 -3.76 -1.48 -10.70
N LEU A 15 -2.43 -1.55 -10.83
CA LEU A 15 -1.57 -0.39 -10.64
C LEU A 15 -1.80 0.69 -11.71
N PRO A 16 -1.79 1.97 -11.30
CA PRO A 16 -1.76 3.09 -12.22
C PRO A 16 -0.61 2.99 -13.24
N PRO A 17 -0.79 3.49 -14.48
CA PRO A 17 0.27 3.47 -15.49
C PRO A 17 1.63 4.03 -15.02
N PRO A 18 1.70 5.16 -14.27
CA PRO A 18 2.97 5.68 -13.77
C PRO A 18 3.67 4.75 -12.78
N ALA A 19 2.93 3.91 -12.04
CA ALA A 19 3.52 2.96 -11.11
C ALA A 19 4.02 1.69 -11.82
N ARG A 20 3.46 1.34 -12.99
CA ARG A 20 3.83 0.15 -13.77
C ARG A 20 5.15 0.25 -14.51
N ILE A 21 5.75 1.44 -14.60
CA ILE A 21 7.09 1.60 -15.17
C ILE A 21 8.20 1.50 -14.12
N LEU A 22 7.82 1.44 -12.84
CA LEU A 22 8.75 1.38 -11.72
C LEU A 22 9.10 -0.07 -11.37
N GLU A 23 10.31 -0.27 -10.89
CA GLU A 23 10.73 -1.55 -10.36
C GLU A 23 10.23 -1.72 -8.90
N PRO A 24 9.50 -2.80 -8.58
CA PRO A 24 8.99 -3.02 -7.24
C PRO A 24 10.12 -3.38 -6.26
N HIS A 25 10.22 -2.63 -5.16
CA HIS A 25 11.20 -2.86 -4.10
C HIS A 25 10.52 -3.16 -2.76
N ARG A 26 11.01 -4.17 -2.03
CA ARG A 26 10.51 -4.50 -0.70
C ARG A 26 11.25 -3.71 0.37
N TYR A 27 10.64 -2.63 0.83
CA TYR A 27 11.20 -1.77 1.88
C TYR A 27 11.02 -2.31 3.30
N TYR A 28 9.86 -2.93 3.60
CA TYR A 28 9.51 -3.38 4.95
C TYR A 28 8.85 -4.77 4.93
N THR A 29 9.14 -5.57 5.96
CA THR A 29 8.40 -6.79 6.30
C THR A 29 8.46 -7.06 7.80
N SER A 30 7.32 -7.37 8.41
CA SER A 30 7.19 -7.53 9.87
C SER A 30 8.06 -8.64 10.45
N ASN A 31 8.32 -9.70 9.68
CA ASN A 31 9.13 -10.85 10.08
C ASN A 31 10.65 -10.57 10.13
N ARG A 32 11.14 -9.50 9.49
CA ARG A 32 12.56 -9.13 9.44
C ARG A 32 12.82 -7.82 10.18
N ASP A 33 11.93 -6.85 10.00
CA ASP A 33 12.18 -5.47 10.37
C ASP A 33 11.50 -5.10 11.71
N GLY A 34 10.68 -6.01 12.27
CA GLY A 34 9.93 -5.82 13.51
C GLY A 34 8.48 -5.40 13.27
N MET A 35 7.65 -5.48 14.31
CA MET A 35 6.18 -5.32 14.21
C MET A 35 5.66 -3.95 14.69
N SER A 36 6.54 -2.99 14.98
CA SER A 36 6.14 -1.66 15.44
C SER A 36 5.92 -0.70 14.28
N VAL A 37 5.03 0.28 14.46
CA VAL A 37 4.86 1.38 13.49
C VAL A 37 6.16 2.17 13.31
N MET A 38 6.96 2.32 14.38
CA MET A 38 8.27 2.94 14.31
C MET A 38 9.24 2.17 13.41
N ALA A 39 9.17 0.83 13.38
CA ALA A 39 9.97 0.02 12.46
C ALA A 39 9.60 0.30 10.99
N ILE A 40 8.30 0.37 10.70
CA ILE A 40 7.80 0.75 9.36
C ILE A 40 8.35 2.12 8.96
N GLN A 41 8.23 3.12 9.84
CA GLN A 41 8.71 4.48 9.59
C GLN A 41 10.22 4.54 9.34
N LYS A 42 11.01 3.79 10.12
CA LYS A 42 12.46 3.71 9.95
C LYS A 42 12.83 3.10 8.59
N CYS A 43 12.14 2.04 8.16
CA CYS A 43 12.37 1.41 6.85
C CYS A 43 11.96 2.30 5.67
N LEU A 44 10.93 3.13 5.84
CA LEU A 44 10.45 4.06 4.82
C LEU A 44 11.16 5.43 4.88
N TRP A 45 12.10 5.62 5.81
CA TRP A 45 12.82 6.88 5.96
C TRP A 45 13.59 7.23 4.68
N GLY A 46 13.39 8.45 4.18
CA GLY A 46 13.99 8.91 2.92
C GLY A 46 13.33 8.38 1.65
N GLN A 47 12.39 7.43 1.74
CA GLN A 47 11.60 6.91 0.61
C GLN A 47 10.29 7.68 0.48
N ILE A 48 10.38 9.01 0.54
CA ILE A 48 9.22 9.89 0.58
C ILE A 48 8.65 10.04 -0.84
N ASP A 49 7.32 10.13 -0.95
CA ASP A 49 6.58 10.37 -2.20
C ASP A 49 6.74 9.29 -3.28
N LEU A 50 7.20 8.09 -2.90
CA LEU A 50 7.15 6.93 -3.78
C LEU A 50 5.79 6.22 -3.67
N PRO A 51 5.23 5.73 -4.79
CA PRO A 51 4.03 4.90 -4.75
C PRO A 51 4.35 3.60 -4.02
N MET A 52 3.38 3.11 -3.25
CA MET A 52 3.57 2.01 -2.33
C MET A 52 2.40 1.03 -2.43
N VAL A 53 2.74 -0.26 -2.54
CA VAL A 53 1.81 -1.35 -2.27
C VAL A 53 2.10 -1.87 -0.87
N TYR A 54 1.07 -1.95 -0.04
CA TYR A 54 1.15 -2.53 1.30
C TYR A 54 0.21 -3.72 1.40
N LEU A 55 0.64 -4.76 2.10
CA LEU A 55 -0.08 -6.03 2.22
C LEU A 55 -0.01 -6.54 3.64
N ILE A 56 -1.12 -7.12 4.08
CA ILE A 56 -1.31 -7.70 5.40
C ILE A 56 -1.86 -9.10 5.19
N GLU A 57 -1.17 -10.09 5.76
CA GLU A 57 -1.68 -11.45 5.90
C GLU A 57 -2.29 -11.60 7.29
N THR A 58 -3.58 -11.95 7.34
CA THR A 58 -4.30 -12.14 8.60
C THR A 58 -4.05 -13.53 9.18
N THR A 59 -4.40 -13.75 10.46
CA THR A 59 -4.32 -15.07 11.08
C THR A 59 -5.28 -16.09 10.46
N GLN A 60 -6.27 -15.63 9.70
CA GLN A 60 -7.22 -16.43 8.93
C GLN A 60 -6.75 -16.70 7.49
N ASN A 61 -5.49 -16.41 7.16
CA ASN A 61 -4.91 -16.57 5.82
C ASN A 61 -5.56 -15.70 4.74
N GLU A 62 -6.23 -14.61 5.13
CA GLU A 62 -6.68 -13.59 4.18
C GLU A 62 -5.51 -12.68 3.83
N VAL A 63 -5.50 -12.17 2.59
CA VAL A 63 -4.53 -11.17 2.16
C VAL A 63 -5.29 -9.95 1.71
N ILE A 64 -5.12 -8.88 2.47
CA ILE A 64 -5.70 -7.58 2.23
C ILE A 64 -4.59 -6.54 2.14
N GLY A 65 -4.90 -5.36 1.62
CA GLY A 65 -3.94 -4.29 1.53
C GLY A 65 -4.42 -3.17 0.65
N GLY A 66 -3.50 -2.51 -0.01
CA GLY A 66 -3.83 -1.44 -0.94
C GLY A 66 -2.63 -0.86 -1.65
N TYR A 67 -2.95 0.10 -2.50
CA TYR A 67 -2.01 0.96 -3.18
C TYR A 67 -2.19 2.39 -2.69
N SER A 68 -1.07 3.03 -2.38
CA SER A 68 -0.99 4.44 -2.05
C SER A 68 -0.07 5.14 -3.06
N PRO A 69 -0.43 6.33 -3.57
CA PRO A 69 0.44 7.10 -4.44
C PRO A 69 1.66 7.69 -3.71
N PHE A 70 1.75 7.53 -2.39
CA PHE A 70 2.87 7.95 -1.55
C PHE A 70 3.10 6.95 -0.41
N THR A 71 4.31 6.91 0.13
CA THR A 71 4.66 6.08 1.30
C THR A 71 3.99 6.59 2.58
N PHE A 72 3.89 5.73 3.61
CA PHE A 72 3.34 6.14 4.91
C PHE A 72 4.18 7.27 5.53
N ARG A 73 3.49 8.29 6.06
CA ARG A 73 4.11 9.44 6.75
C ARG A 73 3.40 9.70 8.07
N THR A 74 4.15 10.22 9.04
CA THR A 74 3.64 10.71 10.32
C THR A 74 3.01 12.09 10.22
N ASP A 75 3.40 12.88 9.21
CA ASP A 75 2.90 14.23 9.02
C ASP A 75 1.62 14.22 8.17
N ALA A 76 0.48 14.19 8.85
CA ALA A 76 -0.84 14.25 8.21
C ALA A 76 -1.06 15.53 7.39
N ARG A 77 -0.44 16.66 7.77
CA ARG A 77 -0.57 17.93 7.03
C ARG A 77 0.08 17.83 5.65
N ALA A 78 1.23 17.16 5.56
CA ALA A 78 1.91 16.91 4.30
C ALA A 78 1.08 16.05 3.31
N LEU A 79 0.17 15.23 3.83
CA LEU A 79 -0.70 14.37 3.02
C LEU A 79 -2.03 15.02 2.64
N ALA A 80 -2.49 16.02 3.39
CA ALA A 80 -3.79 16.67 3.19
C ALA A 80 -3.96 17.22 1.76
N SER A 81 -2.94 17.88 1.22
CA SER A 81 -2.95 18.50 -0.11
C SER A 81 -2.62 17.56 -1.27
N ARG A 82 -2.17 16.32 -1.00
CA ARG A 82 -1.78 15.36 -2.05
C ARG A 82 -3.00 14.81 -2.77
N ASP A 83 -2.83 14.53 -4.06
CA ASP A 83 -3.80 13.76 -4.82
C ASP A 83 -3.79 12.30 -4.36
N LYS A 84 -4.99 11.79 -4.05
CA LYS A 84 -5.25 10.44 -3.54
C LYS A 84 -6.19 9.68 -4.47
N SER A 85 -6.56 10.25 -5.62
CA SER A 85 -7.56 9.71 -6.54
C SER A 85 -7.20 8.34 -7.09
N MET A 86 -5.91 8.05 -7.21
CA MET A 86 -5.40 6.75 -7.70
C MET A 86 -5.25 5.70 -6.60
N ALA A 87 -5.52 6.06 -5.35
CA ALA A 87 -5.47 5.11 -4.24
C ALA A 87 -6.59 4.07 -4.34
N PHE A 88 -6.28 2.84 -3.93
CA PHE A 88 -7.27 1.78 -3.85
C PHE A 88 -6.92 0.80 -2.74
N VAL A 89 -7.95 0.13 -2.22
CA VAL A 89 -7.78 -1.02 -1.32
C VAL A 89 -8.03 -2.31 -2.08
N LEU A 90 -7.41 -3.39 -1.65
CA LEU A 90 -7.50 -4.67 -2.35
C LEU A 90 -7.65 -5.83 -1.37
N ARG A 91 -8.19 -6.92 -1.91
CA ARG A 91 -8.22 -8.24 -1.28
C ARG A 91 -7.75 -9.25 -2.32
N LEU A 92 -6.83 -10.15 -1.96
CA LEU A 92 -6.31 -11.21 -2.83
C LEU A 92 -6.82 -12.59 -2.44
N ARG A 93 -7.15 -12.78 -1.16
CA ARG A 93 -7.72 -14.01 -0.58
C ARG A 93 -8.89 -13.63 0.34
N PRO A 94 -10.04 -14.30 0.28
CA PRO A 94 -10.34 -15.47 -0.57
C PRO A 94 -10.64 -15.13 -2.04
N ALA A 95 -11.04 -13.89 -2.34
CA ALA A 95 -11.33 -13.43 -3.70
C ALA A 95 -10.46 -12.23 -4.06
N LYS A 96 -9.98 -12.22 -5.31
CA LYS A 96 -9.16 -11.16 -5.89
C LYS A 96 -10.04 -10.01 -6.36
N VAL A 97 -9.98 -8.89 -5.66
CA VAL A 97 -10.76 -7.68 -5.97
C VAL A 97 -10.00 -6.44 -5.53
N ALA A 98 -10.14 -5.37 -6.30
CA ALA A 98 -9.69 -4.03 -5.95
C ALA A 98 -10.89 -3.08 -5.89
N TYR A 99 -10.83 -2.15 -4.96
CA TYR A 99 -11.85 -1.13 -4.70
C TYR A 99 -11.20 0.24 -4.84
N TRP A 100 -11.46 0.89 -5.97
CA TRP A 100 -11.02 2.25 -6.23
C TRP A 100 -11.87 3.27 -5.47
N TRP A 101 -11.30 4.45 -5.30
CA TRP A 101 -12.00 5.56 -4.68
C TRP A 101 -13.31 5.89 -5.40
N SER A 102 -14.39 5.99 -4.64
CA SER A 102 -15.74 6.25 -5.15
C SER A 102 -16.06 7.72 -5.42
N GLY A 103 -15.18 8.65 -5.00
CA GLY A 103 -15.45 10.08 -5.05
C GLY A 103 -16.26 10.63 -3.86
N ALA A 104 -16.72 9.77 -2.95
CA ALA A 104 -17.66 10.16 -1.88
C ALA A 104 -17.05 11.02 -0.76
N ASN A 105 -15.74 10.98 -0.56
CA ASN A 105 -15.03 11.74 0.48
C ASN A 105 -13.56 11.97 0.08
N LYS A 106 -12.80 12.79 0.83
CA LYS A 106 -11.38 13.07 0.54
C LYS A 106 -10.41 12.28 1.43
N THR A 107 -10.91 11.33 2.21
CA THR A 107 -10.16 10.61 3.22
C THR A 107 -9.61 9.30 2.63
N PHE A 108 -8.32 9.04 2.85
CA PHE A 108 -7.69 7.78 2.45
C PHE A 108 -6.96 7.14 3.63
N MET A 109 -6.00 7.85 4.20
CA MET A 109 -5.34 7.50 5.44
C MET A 109 -5.26 8.75 6.30
N ASP A 110 -5.82 8.67 7.50
CA ASP A 110 -5.76 9.74 8.49
C ASP A 110 -5.37 9.11 9.83
N CYS A 111 -4.47 9.77 10.55
CA CYS A 111 -4.10 9.42 11.91
C CYS A 111 -4.56 10.58 12.79
N THR A 112 -5.78 10.46 13.33
CA THR A 112 -6.31 11.36 14.37
C THR A 112 -5.83 10.96 15.74
#